data_AF-A0A3P8TEE8-F1
#
_entry.id   AF-A0A3P8TEE8-F1
#
_cell.length_a   1.000
_cell.length_b   1.000
_cell.length_c   1.000
_cell.angle_alpha   90.00
_cell.angle_beta   90.00
_cell.angle_gamma   90.00
#
_symmetry.space_group_name_H-M   'P 1'
#
loop_
_entity.id
_entity.type
_entity.pdbx_description
1 polymer ?
#
loop_
_entity_poly.entity_id
_entity_poly.type
_entity_poly.pdbx_seq_one_letter_code
_entity_poly.pdbx_strand_id
1 'polypeptide(L)'
;MRLGRVELQQQWSNQTGVQCSTCTVRDQLLNHGLRSYKVVKKPLINVRQRSAQRCWAQAHKNLAARNWKKILWSDQSSFQLYRPPANVTQHKYA
;
A
#
# COMPACT_ATOMS: atom_id res chain seq x y z
N MET A 1 6.77 11.22 -0.15
CA MET A 1 6.76 10.95 -1.61
C MET A 1 7.83 9.89 -1.89
N ARG A 2 7.57 8.89 -2.73
CA ARG A 2 8.58 7.90 -3.13
C ARG A 2 9.03 8.26 -4.53
N LEU A 3 10.31 8.59 -4.68
CA LEU A 3 10.87 9.00 -5.96
C LEU A 3 11.36 7.77 -6.73
N GLY A 4 11.01 7.70 -8.01
CA GLY A 4 11.55 6.75 -8.97
C GLY A 4 12.97 7.14 -9.41
N ARG A 5 13.65 6.23 -10.11
CA ARG A 5 15.04 6.46 -10.59
C ARG A 5 15.15 7.66 -11.54
N VAL A 6 14.11 7.90 -12.36
CA VAL A 6 14.04 9.05 -13.27
C VAL A 6 13.85 10.36 -12.50
N GLU A 7 12.95 10.35 -11.51
CA GLU A 7 12.71 11.53 -10.67
C GLU A 7 13.95 11.87 -9.83
N LEU A 8 14.66 10.86 -9.33
CA LEU A 8 15.93 11.05 -8.61
C LEU A 8 17.04 11.61 -9.52
N GLN A 9 17.13 11.14 -10.76
CA GLN A 9 18.05 11.68 -11.76
C GLN A 9 17.76 13.15 -12.05
N GLN A 10 16.48 13.50 -12.27
CA GLN A 10 16.07 14.88 -12.50
C GLN A 10 16.38 15.79 -11.30
N GLN A 11 16.06 15.33 -10.09
CA GLN A 11 16.39 16.09 -8.88
C GLN A 11 17.89 16.28 -8.70
N TRP A 12 18.68 15.24 -8.93
CA TRP A 12 20.13 15.30 -8.86
C TRP A 12 20.69 16.32 -9.86
N SER A 13 20.27 16.25 -11.13
CA SER A 13 20.68 17.19 -12.16
C SER A 13 20.28 18.63 -11.81
N ASN A 14 19.08 18.85 -11.26
CA ASN A 14 18.62 20.18 -10.86
C ASN A 14 19.39 20.76 -9.67
N GLN A 15 19.88 19.91 -8.76
CA GLN A 15 20.61 20.34 -7.56
C GLN A 15 22.11 20.53 -7.80
N THR A 16 22.72 19.67 -8.62
CA THR A 16 24.18 19.63 -8.80
C THR A 16 24.65 20.21 -10.14
N GLY A 17 23.74 20.41 -11.10
CA GLY A 17 24.07 20.77 -12.48
C GLY A 17 24.72 19.64 -13.28
N VAL A 18 24.98 18.48 -12.67
CA VAL A 18 25.65 17.34 -13.30
C VAL A 18 24.62 16.39 -13.88
N GLN A 19 24.67 16.18 -15.19
CA GLN A 19 23.84 15.17 -15.85
C GLN A 19 24.44 13.78 -15.64
N CYS A 20 23.65 12.86 -15.08
CA CYS A 20 24.04 11.47 -14.93
C CYS A 20 22.98 10.55 -15.56
N SER A 21 23.40 9.34 -15.94
CA SER A 21 22.47 8.35 -16.46
C SER A 21 21.61 7.75 -15.34
N THR A 22 20.41 7.30 -15.67
CA THR A 22 19.55 6.57 -14.72
C THR A 22 20.18 5.26 -14.23
N CYS A 23 21.10 4.67 -15.01
CA CYS A 23 21.92 3.52 -14.61
C CYS A 23 22.87 3.89 -13.48
N THR A 24 23.58 5.01 -13.61
CA THR A 24 24.48 5.54 -12.57
C THR A 24 23.74 5.79 -11.26
N VAL A 25 22.55 6.42 -11.34
CA VAL A 25 21.68 6.62 -10.17
C VAL A 25 21.28 5.29 -9.54
N ARG A 26 20.90 4.31 -10.35
CA ARG A 26 20.54 2.97 -9.86
C ARG A 26 21.70 2.31 -9.14
N ASP A 27 22.88 2.31 -9.73
CA ASP A 27 24.04 1.59 -9.20
C ASP A 27 24.52 2.22 -7.90
N GLN A 28 24.51 3.56 -7.81
CA GLN A 28 24.75 4.28 -6.57
C GLN A 28 23.73 3.93 -5.47
N LEU A 29 22.43 3.91 -5.81
CA LEU A 29 21.39 3.48 -4.86
C LEU A 29 21.66 2.05 -4.36
N LEU A 30 22.05 1.13 -5.25
CA LEU A 30 22.37 -0.25 -4.89
C LEU A 30 23.64 -0.35 -4.02
N ASN A 31 24.68 0.43 -4.31
CA ASN A 31 25.90 0.50 -3.49
C ASN A 31 25.58 0.98 -2.06
N HIS A 32 24.61 1.89 -1.91
CA HIS A 32 24.09 2.33 -0.62
C HIS A 32 23.01 1.39 -0.03
N GLY A 33 22.77 0.22 -0.64
CA GLY A 33 21.81 -0.78 -0.16
C GLY A 33 20.33 -0.47 -0.44
N LEU A 34 20.04 0.59 -1.19
CA LEU A 34 18.68 1.02 -1.53
C LEU A 34 18.17 0.25 -2.75
N ARG A 35 17.19 -0.63 -2.51
CA ARG A 35 16.55 -1.44 -3.55
C ARG A 35 15.18 -0.89 -3.93
N SER A 36 14.85 -0.98 -5.22
CA SER A 36 13.48 -0.74 -5.69
C SER A 36 12.55 -1.85 -5.23
N TYR A 37 11.34 -1.50 -4.79
CA TYR A 37 10.30 -2.45 -4.42
C TYR A 37 8.95 -2.03 -5.00
N LYS A 38 8.14 -2.99 -5.47
CA LYS A 38 6.79 -2.73 -5.98
C LYS A 38 5.83 -2.57 -4.81
N VAL A 39 5.22 -1.39 -4.67
CA VAL A 39 4.24 -1.15 -3.60
C VAL A 39 3.03 -2.07 -3.76
N VAL A 40 2.65 -2.74 -2.67
CA VAL A 40 1.40 -3.53 -2.61
C VAL A 40 0.21 -2.57 -2.71
N LYS A 41 -0.74 -2.87 -3.62
CA LYS A 41 -1.98 -2.10 -3.72
C LYS A 41 -2.75 -2.22 -2.40
N LYS A 42 -2.95 -1.11 -1.70
CA LYS A 42 -3.73 -1.05 -0.46
C LYS A 42 -5.03 -0.29 -0.74
N PRO A 43 -6.15 -0.67 -0.10
CA PRO A 43 -7.36 0.13 -0.17
C PRO A 43 -7.08 1.52 0.40
N LEU A 44 -7.63 2.54 -0.26
CA LEU A 44 -7.55 3.90 0.25
C LEU A 44 -8.44 3.99 1.50
N ILE A 45 -7.82 4.31 2.63
CA ILE A 45 -8.54 4.55 3.88
C ILE A 45 -8.50 6.03 4.21
N ASN A 46 -9.66 6.59 4.56
CA ASN A 46 -9.77 7.96 5.00
C ASN A 46 -9.25 8.11 6.45
N VAL A 47 -9.12 9.36 6.91
CA VAL A 47 -8.59 9.66 8.25
C VAL A 47 -9.44 9.04 9.35
N ARG A 48 -10.78 9.10 9.24
CA ARG A 48 -11.70 8.55 10.23
C ARG A 48 -11.56 7.03 10.36
N GLN A 49 -11.51 6.32 9.23
CA GLN A 49 -11.32 4.87 9.18
C GLN A 49 -9.99 4.46 9.81
N ARG A 50 -8.91 5.20 9.53
CA ARG A 50 -7.59 4.93 10.12
C ARG A 50 -7.62 5.07 11.64
N SER A 51 -8.26 6.12 12.16
CA SER A 51 -8.41 6.32 13.60
C SER A 51 -9.26 5.23 14.25
N ALA A 52 -10.38 4.86 13.63
CA ALA A 52 -11.26 3.80 14.13
C ALA A 52 -10.55 2.43 14.16
N GLN A 53 -9.84 2.07 13.08
CA GLN A 53 -9.06 0.83 13.02
C GLN A 53 -7.97 0.80 14.09
N ARG A 54 -7.27 1.92 14.30
CA ARG A 54 -6.24 2.02 15.34
C ARG A 54 -6.83 1.88 16.74
N CYS A 55 -7.94 2.55 17.03
CA CYS A 55 -8.63 2.48 18.31
C CYS A 55 -9.08 1.03 18.60
N TRP A 56 -9.72 0.40 17.61
CA TRP A 56 -10.17 -0.99 17.72
C TRP A 56 -9.00 -1.94 17.98
N ALA A 57 -7.92 -1.86 17.20
CA ALA A 57 -6.74 -2.69 17.39
C ALA A 57 -6.09 -2.49 18.77
N GLN A 58 -6.04 -1.25 19.26
CA GLN A 58 -5.48 -0.94 20.57
C GLN A 58 -6.34 -1.55 21.70
N ALA A 59 -7.67 -1.42 21.62
CA ALA A 59 -8.59 -2.01 22.59
C ALA A 59 -8.51 -3.55 22.61
N HIS A 60 -8.20 -4.17 21.47
CA HIS A 60 -8.21 -5.62 21.29
C HIS A 60 -6.80 -6.25 21.36
N LYS A 61 -5.74 -5.45 21.59
CA LYS A 61 -4.32 -5.88 21.54
C LYS A 61 -4.00 -7.05 22.49
N ASN A 62 -4.60 -7.05 23.68
CA ASN A 62 -4.32 -8.03 24.73
C ASN A 62 -5.42 -9.11 24.84
N LEU A 63 -6.32 -9.21 23.86
CA LEU A 63 -7.37 -10.24 23.90
C LEU A 63 -6.78 -11.64 23.71
N ALA A 64 -7.06 -12.51 24.68
CA ALA A 64 -6.66 -13.91 24.64
C ALA A 64 -7.43 -14.68 23.54
N ALA A 65 -6.81 -15.76 23.04
CA ALA A 65 -7.39 -16.64 22.02
C ALA A 65 -8.81 -17.15 22.38
N ARG A 66 -9.08 -17.42 23.67
CA ARG A 66 -10.40 -17.84 24.15
C ARG A 66 -11.49 -16.79 23.94
N ASN A 67 -11.14 -15.52 23.90
CA ASN A 67 -12.10 -14.43 23.68
C ASN A 67 -12.44 -14.34 22.20
N TRP A 68 -11.45 -14.49 21.32
CA TRP A 68 -11.68 -14.54 19.86
C TRP A 68 -12.60 -15.69 19.46
N LYS A 69 -12.50 -16.86 20.12
CA LYS A 69 -13.38 -18.02 19.89
C LYS A 69 -14.86 -17.76 20.18
N LYS A 70 -15.19 -16.73 20.98
CA LYS A 70 -16.58 -16.37 21.30
C LYS A 70 -17.21 -15.46 20.24
N ILE A 71 -16.41 -14.92 19.32
CA ILE A 71 -16.89 -13.97 18.32
C ILE A 71 -17.31 -14.77 17.08
N LEU A 72 -18.58 -14.66 16.72
CA LEU A 72 -19.09 -15.16 15.45
C LEU A 72 -18.93 -14.06 14.39
N TRP A 73 -18.15 -14.33 13.37
CA TRP A 73 -17.93 -13.41 12.25
C TRP A 73 -18.88 -13.73 11.11
N SER A 74 -19.41 -12.70 10.47
CA SER A 74 -20.17 -12.81 9.22
C SER A 74 -19.57 -11.84 8.20
N ASP A 75 -19.33 -12.32 6.98
CA ASP A 75 -19.07 -11.46 5.82
C ASP A 75 -19.98 -11.84 4.66
N GLN A 76 -20.06 -10.94 3.69
CA GLN A 76 -20.63 -11.24 2.38
C GLN A 76 -19.52 -11.14 1.33
N SER A 77 -19.37 -12.23 0.58
CA SER A 77 -18.42 -12.33 -0.52
C SER A 77 -19.14 -12.62 -1.84
N SER A 78 -18.72 -11.95 -2.92
CA SER A 78 -19.24 -12.15 -4.27
C SER A 78 -18.43 -13.20 -5.00
N PHE A 79 -19.06 -14.29 -5.43
CA PHE A 79 -18.43 -15.36 -6.22
C PHE A 79 -18.93 -15.26 -7.65
N GLN A 80 -18.01 -15.01 -8.59
CA GLN A 80 -18.32 -14.83 -10.00
C GLN A 80 -17.59 -15.88 -10.84
N LEU A 81 -18.34 -16.60 -11.67
CA LEU A 81 -17.80 -17.61 -12.58
C LEU A 81 -16.95 -16.98 -13.70
N TYR A 82 -17.25 -15.74 -14.08
CA TYR A 82 -16.53 -14.99 -15.10
C TYR A 82 -16.20 -13.60 -14.58
N ARG A 83 -15.07 -13.04 -15.04
CA ARG A 83 -14.70 -11.66 -14.71
C ARG A 83 -15.71 -10.70 -15.35
N PRO A 84 -16.37 -9.84 -14.57
CA PRO A 84 -17.27 -8.85 -15.14
C PRO A 84 -16.47 -7.85 -15.99
N PRO A 85 -17.08 -7.29 -17.05
CA PRO A 85 -16.44 -6.26 -17.87
C PRO A 85 -16.06 -5.06 -16.99
N ALA A 86 -14.95 -4.39 -17.35
CA ALA A 86 -14.24 -3.42 -16.49
C ALA A 86 -15.08 -2.20 -16.03
N ASN A 87 -16.26 -2.02 -16.63
CA ASN A 87 -17.19 -0.91 -16.52
C ASN A 87 -18.46 -1.25 -15.70
N VAL A 88 -18.50 -2.40 -15.02
CA VAL A 88 -19.60 -2.71 -14.08
C VAL A 88 -19.19 -2.36 -12.65
N THR A 89 -19.74 -1.26 -12.13
CA THR A 89 -19.68 -0.94 -10.70
C THR A 89 -20.63 -1.89 -9.97
N GLN A 90 -20.10 -2.88 -9.26
CA GLN A 90 -20.92 -3.70 -8.38
C GLN A 90 -21.43 -2.81 -7.23
N HIS A 91 -22.73 -2.49 -7.24
CA HIS A 91 -23.38 -1.89 -6.08
C HIS A 91 -23.34 -2.90 -4.94
N LYS A 92 -22.52 -2.59 -3.94
CA LYS A 92 -22.46 -3.36 -2.69
C LYS A 92 -23.73 -3.02 -1.90
N TYR A 93 -24.60 -3.99 -1.70
CA TYR A 93 -25.68 -3.86 -0.73
C TYR A 93 -25.05 -3.67 0.66
N ALA A 94 -25.58 -2.71 1.42
CA ALA A 94 -25.07 -2.25 2.71
C ALA A 94 -25.36 -3.25 3.84
#